data_AF-A0A349USA8-F1
#
_entry.id   AF-A0A349USA8-F1
#
_cell.length_a   1.000
_cell.length_b   1.000
_cell.length_c   1.000
_cell.angle_alpha   90.00
_cell.angle_beta   90.00
_cell.angle_gamma   90.00
#
_symmetry.space_group_name_H-M   'P 1'
#
loop_
_entity.id
_entity.type
_entity.pdbx_description
1 polymer ?
#
loop_
_entity_poly.entity_id
_entity_poly.type
_entity_poly.pdbx_seq_one_letter_code
_entity_poly.pdbx_strand_id
1 'polypeptide(L)'
;MPEEIGNQLPVFEGAVRSIRVNVFERNPQARRQCVEHYGRSCCICGFNFAVCYGDPAVDYIQVHHLRALSEIGERYEVDPVRDLRPVCPNCHAVLHLRAPSYTIEEVKEMIRTRCGSI
;
A
#
# COMPACT_ATOMS: atom_id res chain seq x y z
N MET A 1 -9.20 -42.58 -29.58
CA MET A 1 -9.46 -42.02 -28.25
C MET A 1 -10.25 -40.75 -28.50
N PRO A 2 -11.53 -40.65 -28.09
CA PRO A 2 -12.33 -39.46 -28.35
C PRO A 2 -11.74 -38.29 -27.57
N GLU A 3 -11.50 -37.19 -28.27
CA GLU A 3 -10.94 -35.96 -27.72
C GLU A 3 -11.94 -35.33 -26.75
N GLU A 4 -11.55 -35.15 -25.49
CA GLU A 4 -12.35 -34.43 -24.50
C GLU A 4 -12.47 -32.96 -24.93
N ILE A 5 -13.68 -32.58 -25.31
CA ILE A 5 -14.04 -31.20 -25.65
C ILE A 5 -13.91 -30.39 -24.36
N GLY A 6 -12.78 -29.71 -24.20
CA GLY A 6 -12.54 -28.77 -23.11
C GLY A 6 -13.68 -27.76 -23.07
N ASN A 7 -14.58 -27.93 -22.11
CA ASN A 7 -15.70 -27.04 -21.87
C ASN A 7 -15.12 -25.67 -21.50
N GLN A 8 -14.92 -24.80 -22.49
CA GLN A 8 -14.54 -23.41 -22.28
C GLN A 8 -15.75 -22.71 -21.66
N LEU A 9 -15.82 -22.78 -20.34
CA LEU A 9 -16.77 -22.01 -19.55
C LEU A 9 -16.56 -20.52 -19.89
N PRO A 10 -17.63 -19.77 -20.18
CA PRO A 10 -17.52 -18.34 -20.41
C PRO A 10 -16.94 -17.63 -19.18
N VAL A 11 -15.87 -16.85 -19.39
CA VAL A 11 -15.27 -15.97 -18.38
C VAL A 11 -16.13 -14.71 -18.30
N PHE A 12 -16.95 -14.60 -17.26
CA PHE A 12 -17.78 -13.42 -17.02
C PHE A 12 -16.99 -12.37 -16.21
N GLU A 13 -16.70 -11.22 -16.81
CA GLU A 13 -16.19 -10.04 -16.11
C GLU A 13 -17.36 -9.18 -15.60
N GLY A 14 -17.20 -8.52 -14.45
CA GLY A 14 -18.19 -7.56 -13.93
C GLY A 14 -19.17 -8.09 -12.87
N ALA A 15 -18.93 -9.25 -12.27
CA ALA A 15 -19.69 -9.70 -11.11
C ALA A 15 -19.54 -8.69 -9.94
N VAL A 16 -20.64 -8.03 -9.58
CA VAL A 16 -20.67 -7.04 -8.49
C VAL A 16 -20.64 -7.78 -7.16
N ARG A 17 -19.49 -7.76 -6.48
CA ARG A 17 -19.33 -8.29 -5.13
C ARG A 17 -19.35 -7.16 -4.12
N SER A 18 -20.42 -7.08 -3.32
CA SER A 18 -20.56 -6.10 -2.25
C SER A 18 -19.72 -6.52 -1.04
N ILE A 19 -18.56 -5.90 -0.84
CA ILE A 19 -17.70 -6.14 0.33
C ILE A 19 -18.01 -5.06 1.37
N ARG A 20 -18.47 -5.44 2.56
CA ARG A 20 -18.55 -4.52 3.70
C ARG A 20 -17.15 -4.30 4.26
N VAL A 21 -16.49 -3.23 3.83
CA VAL A 21 -15.23 -2.80 4.42
C VAL A 21 -15.52 -1.84 5.57
N ASN A 22 -15.01 -2.13 6.78
CA ASN A 22 -14.99 -1.15 7.86
C ASN A 22 -14.05 -0.03 7.44
N VAL A 23 -14.62 1.12 7.07
CA VAL A 23 -13.83 2.32 6.78
C VAL A 23 -13.50 2.95 8.13
N PHE A 24 -12.35 2.58 8.71
CA PHE A 24 -11.74 3.39 9.75
C PHE A 24 -11.48 4.77 9.14
N GLU A 25 -12.12 5.79 9.69
CA GLU A 25 -12.02 7.18 9.23
C GLU A 25 -10.55 7.61 9.35
N ARG A 26 -9.81 7.54 8.25
CA ARG A 26 -8.40 7.92 8.23
C ARG A 26 -8.35 9.42 8.44
N ASN A 27 -7.81 9.87 9.57
CA ASN A 27 -7.69 11.30 9.85
C ASN A 27 -6.84 11.97 8.74
N PRO A 28 -7.44 12.83 7.89
CA PRO A 28 -6.70 13.48 6.80
C PRO A 28 -5.61 14.42 7.31
N GLN A 29 -5.68 14.86 8.57
CA GLN A 29 -4.61 15.63 9.20
C GLN A 29 -3.36 14.79 9.44
N ALA A 30 -3.50 13.55 9.93
CA ALA A 30 -2.36 12.66 10.15
C ALA A 30 -1.62 12.33 8.85
N ARG A 31 -2.37 12.11 7.76
CA ARG A 31 -1.76 11.98 6.42
C ARG A 31 -0.99 13.23 6.03
N ARG A 32 -1.59 14.41 6.17
CA ARG A 32 -0.95 15.69 5.80
C ARG A 32 0.34 15.90 6.59
N GLN A 33 0.30 15.72 7.91
CA GLN A 33 1.47 15.86 8.78
C GLN A 33 2.59 14.87 8.45
N CYS A 34 2.24 13.61 8.15
CA CYS A 34 3.21 12.61 7.70
C CYS A 34 3.88 13.02 6.38
N VAL A 35 3.11 13.46 5.39
CA VAL A 35 3.63 13.86 4.08
C VAL A 35 4.40 15.19 4.15
N GLU A 36 4.01 16.11 5.03
CA GLU A 36 4.74 17.36 5.28
C GLU A 36 6.08 17.09 5.94
N HIS A 37 6.15 16.15 6.88
CA HIS A 37 7.39 15.79 7.57
C HIS A 37 8.35 14.95 6.71
N TYR A 38 7.85 13.89 6.05
CA TYR A 38 8.68 12.95 5.29
C TYR A 38 8.79 13.27 3.79
N GLY A 39 7.94 14.16 3.28
CA GLY A 39 7.80 14.42 1.86
C GLY A 39 6.91 13.41 1.12
N ARG A 40 6.91 13.53 -0.20
CA ARG A 40 6.05 12.78 -1.14
C ARG A 40 6.74 11.61 -1.83
N SER A 41 7.94 11.25 -1.36
CA SER A 41 8.71 10.14 -1.91
C SER A 41 8.44 8.86 -1.10
N CYS A 42 8.38 7.73 -1.79
CA CYS A 42 8.26 6.42 -1.15
C CYS A 42 9.48 6.14 -0.27
N CYS A 43 9.27 5.84 1.01
CA CYS A 43 10.36 5.55 1.93
C CYS A 43 11.07 4.21 1.66
N ILE A 44 10.47 3.34 0.83
CA ILE A 44 11.01 2.02 0.45
C ILE A 44 11.83 2.11 -0.83
N CYS A 45 11.21 2.54 -1.94
CA CYS A 45 11.84 2.54 -3.27
C CYS A 45 12.26 3.93 -3.77
N GLY A 46 12.04 4.99 -3.00
CA GLY A 46 12.38 6.36 -3.40
C GLY A 46 11.45 7.00 -4.45
N PHE A 47 10.54 6.23 -5.05
CA PHE A 47 9.65 6.71 -6.11
C PHE A 47 8.82 7.93 -5.68
N ASN A 48 8.78 8.95 -6.53
CA ASN A 48 8.02 10.18 -6.31
C ASN A 48 7.07 10.45 -7.47
N PHE A 49 5.77 10.42 -7.20
CA PHE A 49 4.74 10.61 -8.21
C PHE A 49 4.74 12.00 -8.84
N ALA A 50 4.99 13.05 -8.04
CA ALA A 50 5.04 14.41 -8.56
C ALA A 50 6.22 14.60 -9.52
N VAL A 51 7.37 14.00 -9.22
CA VAL A 51 8.56 14.07 -10.08
C VAL A 51 8.37 13.27 -11.37
N CYS A 52 7.78 12.07 -11.30
CA CYS A 52 7.65 11.19 -12.46
C CYS A 52 6.43 11.50 -13.36
N TYR A 53 5.32 11.94 -12.79
CA TYR A 53 4.04 12.13 -13.51
C TYR A 53 3.51 13.56 -13.47
N GLY A 54 4.15 14.46 -12.72
CA GLY A 54 3.73 15.86 -12.58
C GLY A 54 2.54 16.05 -11.64
N ASP A 55 1.97 17.25 -11.72
CA ASP A 55 0.92 17.76 -10.81
C ASP A 55 -0.30 16.84 -10.63
N PRO A 56 -0.82 16.13 -11.65
CA PRO A 56 -1.98 15.25 -11.47
C PRO A 56 -1.75 14.13 -10.44
N ALA A 57 -0.50 13.78 -10.17
CA ALA A 57 -0.14 12.68 -9.26
C ALA A 57 0.49 13.16 -7.94
N VAL A 58 0.50 14.47 -7.66
CA VAL A 58 1.20 15.06 -6.52
C VAL A 58 0.77 14.49 -5.16
N ASP A 59 -0.49 14.09 -5.03
CA ASP A 59 -1.05 13.53 -3.80
C ASP A 59 -1.37 12.03 -3.91
N TYR A 60 -0.82 11.34 -4.93
CA TYR A 60 -1.08 9.92 -5.15
C TYR A 60 -0.32 8.98 -4.18
N ILE A 61 0.66 9.52 -3.44
CA ILE A 61 1.40 8.76 -2.43
C ILE A 61 0.47 8.29 -1.30
N GLN A 62 0.63 7.03 -0.90
CA GLN A 62 -0.14 6.42 0.18
C GLN A 62 0.64 6.50 1.50
N VAL A 63 -0.06 6.37 2.62
CA VAL A 63 0.55 6.36 3.96
C VAL A 63 0.24 5.03 4.62
N HIS A 64 1.30 4.31 4.99
CA HIS A 64 1.24 3.01 5.66
C HIS A 64 1.37 3.18 7.17
N HIS A 65 0.58 2.42 7.94
CA HIS A 65 0.69 2.37 9.40
C HIS A 65 1.68 1.27 9.78
N LEU A 66 2.74 1.62 10.51
CA LEU A 66 3.76 0.68 10.98
C LEU A 66 3.25 -0.22 12.11
N ARG A 67 2.26 0.26 12.88
CA ARG A 67 1.59 -0.53 13.93
C ARG A 67 0.21 -0.92 13.43
N ALA A 68 -0.12 -2.20 13.56
CA ALA A 68 -1.44 -2.70 13.18
C ALA A 68 -2.48 -2.15 14.17
N LEU A 69 -3.42 -1.34 13.67
CA LEU A 69 -4.54 -0.81 14.45
C LEU A 69 -5.41 -1.92 15.07
N SER A 70 -5.32 -3.16 14.56
CA SER A 70 -6.02 -4.33 15.09
C SER A 70 -5.57 -4.77 16.48
N GLU A 71 -4.40 -4.34 16.95
CA GLU A 71 -3.92 -4.63 18.32
C GLU A 71 -4.37 -3.60 19.35
N ILE A 72 -4.90 -2.46 18.92
CA ILE A 72 -5.19 -1.33 19.81
C ILE A 72 -6.70 -1.22 19.98
N GLY A 73 -7.22 -1.96 20.98
CA GLY A 73 -8.65 -2.15 21.24
C GLY A 73 -9.44 -0.90 21.64
N GLU A 74 -8.80 0.24 21.86
CA GLU A 74 -9.46 1.52 22.18
C GLU A 74 -8.73 2.69 21.51
N ARG A 75 -9.49 3.74 21.15
CA ARG A 75 -9.08 5.01 20.51
C ARG A 75 -7.56 5.30 20.64
N TYR A 76 -6.81 4.96 19.60
CA TYR A 76 -5.38 5.26 19.52
C TYR A 76 -5.16 6.62 18.89
N GLU A 77 -4.41 7.49 19.58
CA GLU A 77 -3.88 8.71 18.97
C GLU A 77 -2.71 8.32 18.06
N VAL A 78 -2.93 8.40 16.75
CA VAL A 78 -1.90 8.09 15.75
C VAL A 78 -0.86 9.20 15.76
N ASP A 79 0.40 8.86 16.02
CA ASP A 79 1.51 9.79 15.82
C ASP A 79 1.89 9.80 14.33
N PRO A 80 1.66 10.90 13.59
CA PRO A 80 1.92 10.98 12.16
C PRO A 80 3.39 10.81 11.78
N VAL A 81 4.31 11.02 12.71
CA VAL A 81 5.74 10.90 12.51
C VAL A 81 6.22 9.53 12.95
N ARG A 82 5.71 8.98 14.06
CA ARG A 82 6.21 7.69 14.56
C ARG A 82 5.51 6.49 13.93
N ASP A 83 4.22 6.59 13.68
CA ASP A 83 3.40 5.44 13.29
C ASP A 83 3.15 5.36 11.78
N LEU A 84 3.44 6.42 11.03
CA LEU A 84 3.10 6.52 9.61
C LEU A 84 4.33 6.68 8.73
N ARG A 85 4.29 6.07 7.53
CA ARG A 85 5.33 6.25 6.51
C ARG A 85 4.73 6.41 5.12
N PRO A 86 5.22 7.37 4.29
CA PRO A 86 4.79 7.51 2.92
C PRO A 86 5.36 6.37 2.07
N VAL A 87 4.50 5.65 1.36
CA VAL A 87 4.84 4.54 0.47
C VAL A 87 4.06 4.63 -0.83
N CYS A 88 4.65 4.16 -1.94
CA CYS A 88 3.92 4.05 -3.19
C CYS A 88 2.92 2.88 -3.14
N PRO A 89 1.85 2.90 -3.96
CA PRO A 89 0.86 1.82 -4.02
C PRO A 89 1.46 0.43 -4.24
N ASN A 90 2.53 0.33 -5.02
CA ASN A 90 3.20 -0.94 -5.30
C ASN A 90 3.88 -1.49 -4.04
N CYS A 91 4.69 -0.68 -3.35
CA CYS A 91 5.31 -1.09 -2.10
C CYS A 91 4.27 -1.33 -1.00
N HIS A 92 3.19 -0.54 -0.96
CA HIS A 92 2.09 -0.74 -0.03
C HIS A 92 1.42 -2.11 -0.23
N ALA A 93 1.18 -2.50 -1.49
CA ALA A 93 0.66 -3.83 -1.79
C ALA A 93 1.61 -4.94 -1.31
N VAL A 94 2.93 -4.79 -1.56
CA VAL A 94 3.94 -5.77 -1.13
C VAL A 94 3.99 -5.92 0.39
N LEU A 95 3.93 -4.82 1.15
CA LEU A 95 3.89 -4.86 2.61
C LEU A 95 2.76 -5.74 3.14
N HIS A 96 1.60 -5.73 2.47
CA HIS A 96 0.40 -6.47 2.87
C HIS A 96 0.26 -7.87 2.22
N LEU A 97 1.27 -8.36 1.48
CA LEU A 97 1.21 -9.71 0.89
C LEU A 97 1.23 -10.85 1.91
N ARG A 98 1.62 -10.57 3.17
CA ARG A 98 1.55 -11.54 4.28
C ARG A 98 0.90 -10.89 5.51
N ALA A 99 0.44 -11.73 6.45
CA ALA A 99 0.02 -11.31 7.78
C ALA A 99 0.84 -12.06 8.84
N PRO A 100 1.54 -11.37 9.78
CA PRO A 100 1.67 -9.91 9.91
C PRO A 100 2.47 -9.30 8.76
N SER A 101 2.14 -8.05 8.38
CA SER A 101 2.75 -7.35 7.23
C SER A 101 4.28 -7.40 7.25
N TYR A 102 4.91 -7.36 6.07
CA TYR A 102 6.35 -7.16 5.98
C TYR A 102 6.73 -5.81 6.60
N THR A 103 7.94 -5.76 7.15
CA THR A 103 8.56 -4.50 7.56
C THR A 103 9.08 -3.73 6.35
N ILE A 104 9.28 -2.42 6.52
CA ILE A 104 9.88 -1.57 5.49
C ILE A 104 11.27 -2.10 5.09
N GLU A 105 12.04 -2.55 6.07
CA GLU A 105 13.40 -3.06 5.91
C GLU A 105 13.40 -4.36 5.09
N GLU A 106 12.47 -5.29 5.36
CA GLU A 106 12.30 -6.51 4.57
C GLU A 106 12.01 -6.19 3.11
N VAL A 107 11.07 -5.28 2.83
CA VAL A 107 10.72 -4.92 1.44
C VAL A 107 11.86 -4.19 0.75
N LYS A 108 12.59 -3.32 1.47
CA LYS A 108 13.81 -2.70 0.94
C LYS A 108 14.84 -3.75 0.52
N GLU A 109 15.02 -4.78 1.33
CA GLU A 109 15.97 -5.84 1.03
C GLU A 109 15.53 -6.69 -0.17
N MET A 110 14.22 -6.95 -0.31
CA MET A 110 13.68 -7.61 -1.51
C MET A 110 13.98 -6.82 -2.79
N ILE A 111 13.90 -5.49 -2.73
CA ILE A 111 14.23 -4.64 -3.87
C ILE A 111 15.74 -4.68 -4.14
N ARG A 112 16.58 -4.46 -3.13
CA ARG A 112 18.05 -4.44 -3.30
C ARG A 112 18.62 -5.74 -3.87
N THR A 113 18.09 -6.89 -3.43
CA THR A 113 18.59 -8.21 -3.84
C THR A 113 18.20 -8.58 -5.27
N ARG A 114 17.12 -8.03 -5.82
CA ARG A 114 16.57 -8.40 -7.15
C ARG A 114 16.64 -7.29 -8.20
N CYS A 115 16.65 -6.04 -7.76
CA CYS A 115 16.77 -4.85 -8.57
C CYS A 115 17.99 -4.09 -8.03
N GLY A 116 19.18 -4.39 -8.57
CA GLY A 116 20.41 -3.71 -8.16
C GLY A 116 20.23 -2.19 -8.25
N SER A 117 20.45 -1.51 -7.12
CA SER A 117 20.56 -0.06 -6.91
C SER A 117 19.70 0.82 -7.83
N ILE A 118 18.50 1.17 -7.37
CA ILE A 118 17.75 2.35 -7.84
C ILE A 118 18.49 3.61 -7.36
#